data_AF-A0A7G8X4Q1-F1
#
_entry.id   AF-A0A7G8X4Q1-F1
#
_cell.length_a   1.000
_cell.length_b   1.000
_cell.length_c   1.000
_cell.angle_alpha   90.00
_cell.angle_beta   90.00
_cell.angle_gamma   90.00
#
_symmetry.space_group_name_H-M   'P 1'
#
loop_
_entity.id
_entity.type
_entity.pdbx_description
1 polymer ?
#
loop_
_entity_poly.entity_id
_entity_poly.type
_entity_poly.pdbx_seq_one_letter_code
_entity_poly.pdbx_strand_id
1 'polypeptide(L)'
;MDSNVETPSETEAPDLLKAFVGEYKESYYFGKWAKNERRSWNWAAFFATLFWLGYRKMYKHVLVILLFLLIADVVHYLVGASTAQFDLYINIGIAAVLGIWGNFEYKKFAQKEINKLEKRFSGDELLEKVRKRGDSSWKGFWLTLLLIFGYAGISVVFESVVHSFTEVESNAELTTYTDEDYGISFDYPVIWNDSVEISYGTWENDSEETIDFYYLNHSKEIEQYVFSIIIYDEVLEESYWENSDEIYLTNDSNKTYTLAIAGEANEEMHDPLNQEDVDIVSNMIRELEFVVDSFRLE
;
A
#
# COMPACT_ATOMS: atom_id res chain seq x y z
N MET A 1 21.12 -57.41 19.32
CA MET A 1 22.18 -56.53 18.81
C MET A 1 21.64 -55.12 18.97
N ASP A 2 21.88 -54.56 20.14
CA ASP A 2 21.41 -53.23 20.49
C ASP A 2 22.27 -52.21 19.75
N SER A 3 21.69 -51.58 18.73
CA SER A 3 22.30 -50.42 18.08
C SER A 3 22.18 -49.25 19.04
N ASN A 4 23.25 -49.03 19.80
CA ASN A 4 23.47 -47.86 20.64
C ASN A 4 23.41 -46.61 19.76
N VAL A 5 22.25 -45.95 19.71
CA VAL A 5 22.13 -44.60 19.12
C VAL A 5 22.71 -43.66 20.17
N GLU A 6 24.03 -43.47 20.12
CA GLU A 6 24.71 -42.46 20.90
C GLU A 6 24.15 -41.09 20.53
N THR A 7 23.46 -40.46 21.48
CA THR A 7 23.18 -39.03 21.44
C THR A 7 24.51 -38.29 21.31
N PRO A 8 24.66 -37.35 20.35
CA PRO A 8 25.91 -36.63 20.14
C PRO A 8 26.39 -35.98 21.43
N SER A 9 27.66 -36.19 21.76
CA SER A 9 28.29 -35.53 22.91
C SER A 9 28.23 -34.01 22.74
N GLU A 10 28.11 -33.27 23.84
CA GLU A 10 28.06 -31.79 23.87
C GLU A 10 29.28 -31.12 23.18
N THR A 11 30.34 -31.90 22.94
CA THR A 11 31.55 -31.59 22.18
C THR A 11 31.40 -31.58 20.65
N GLU A 12 30.39 -32.24 20.06
CA GLU A 12 30.22 -32.30 18.58
C GLU A 12 29.51 -31.07 18.00
N ALA A 13 28.58 -30.48 18.76
CA ALA A 13 27.80 -29.32 18.31
C ALA A 13 28.65 -28.07 17.97
N PRO A 14 29.70 -27.70 18.76
CA PRO A 14 30.62 -26.63 18.42
C PRO A 14 31.39 -26.87 17.12
N ASP A 15 31.81 -28.11 16.86
CA ASP A 15 32.61 -28.49 15.69
C ASP A 15 31.79 -28.47 14.40
N LEU A 16 30.52 -28.88 14.45
CA LEU A 16 29.60 -28.77 13.30
C LEU A 16 29.27 -27.32 12.95
N LEU A 17 29.09 -26.46 13.95
CA LEU A 17 28.88 -25.02 13.75
C LEU A 17 30.09 -24.36 13.10
N LYS A 18 31.30 -24.78 13.49
CA LYS A 18 32.56 -24.33 12.91
C LYS A 18 32.66 -24.77 11.45
N ALA A 19 32.39 -26.04 11.17
CA ALA A 19 32.36 -26.58 9.81
C ALA A 19 31.34 -25.86 8.91
N PHE A 20 30.19 -25.44 9.45
CA PHE A 20 29.17 -24.69 8.72
C PHE A 20 29.63 -23.26 8.37
N VAL A 21 30.21 -22.53 9.34
CA VAL A 21 30.61 -21.13 9.12
C VAL A 21 31.84 -21.02 8.21
N GLY A 22 32.73 -21.99 8.31
CA GLY A 22 34.04 -22.04 7.67
C GLY A 22 35.14 -21.42 8.54
N GLU A 23 36.32 -22.02 8.48
CA GLU A 23 37.47 -21.71 9.36
C GLU A 23 37.86 -20.21 9.35
N TYR A 24 37.87 -19.58 8.17
CA TYR A 24 38.25 -18.17 8.03
C TYR A 24 37.28 -17.19 8.71
N LYS A 25 36.03 -17.60 8.95
CA LYS A 25 34.97 -16.71 9.47
C LYS A 25 34.59 -17.05 10.91
N GLU A 26 35.12 -18.14 11.45
CA GLU A 26 34.85 -18.65 12.79
C GLU A 26 35.08 -17.57 13.85
N SER A 27 36.27 -16.98 13.88
CA SER A 27 36.66 -15.98 14.89
C SER A 27 35.71 -14.78 14.96
N TYR A 28 35.21 -14.34 13.80
CA TYR A 28 34.26 -13.23 13.71
C TYR A 28 32.88 -13.58 14.30
N TYR A 29 32.35 -14.76 14.00
CA TYR A 29 31.01 -15.15 14.45
C TYR A 29 31.01 -15.69 15.88
N PHE A 30 31.97 -16.54 16.23
CA PHE A 30 32.01 -17.23 17.52
C PHE A 30 32.22 -16.25 18.67
N GLY A 31 33.07 -15.23 18.50
CA GLY A 31 33.22 -14.17 19.51
C GLY A 31 31.93 -13.41 19.79
N LYS A 32 31.05 -13.25 18.78
CA LYS A 32 29.75 -12.59 18.93
C LYS A 32 28.69 -13.54 19.48
N TRP A 33 28.73 -14.81 19.09
CA TRP A 33 27.77 -15.82 19.49
C TRP A 33 28.00 -16.36 20.90
N ALA A 34 29.24 -16.35 21.39
CA ALA A 34 29.63 -16.80 22.72
C ALA A 34 29.04 -15.92 23.83
N LYS A 35 28.84 -14.63 23.57
CA LYS A 35 28.17 -13.71 24.51
C LYS A 35 26.66 -13.97 24.66
N ASN A 36 26.11 -14.88 23.84
CA ASN A 36 24.68 -15.17 23.73
C ASN A 36 23.80 -13.92 23.56
N GLU A 37 24.39 -12.84 23.06
CA GLU A 37 23.69 -11.59 22.82
C GLU A 37 22.82 -11.73 21.58
N ARG A 38 21.53 -11.44 21.71
CA ARG A 38 20.61 -11.38 20.56
C ARG A 38 20.98 -10.26 19.59
N ARG A 39 21.71 -9.25 20.06
CA ARG A 39 22.08 -8.04 19.31
C ARG A 39 23.59 -7.98 19.19
N SER A 40 24.10 -7.97 17.97
CA SER A 40 25.52 -7.69 17.70
C SER A 40 25.68 -7.16 16.29
N TRP A 41 26.46 -6.08 16.15
CA TRP A 41 26.58 -5.39 14.87
C TRP A 41 27.19 -6.27 13.78
N ASN A 42 26.61 -6.24 12.59
CA ASN A 42 27.04 -6.97 11.41
C ASN A 42 27.12 -6.03 10.20
N TRP A 43 28.33 -5.53 9.92
CA TRP A 43 28.58 -4.64 8.79
C TRP A 43 28.17 -5.22 7.44
N ALA A 44 28.39 -6.51 7.23
CA ALA A 44 28.05 -7.15 5.96
C ALA A 44 26.53 -7.24 5.78
N ALA A 45 25.79 -7.56 6.84
CA ALA A 45 24.32 -7.59 6.77
C ALA A 45 23.70 -6.19 6.66
N PHE A 46 24.35 -5.16 7.22
CA PHE A 46 23.90 -3.77 7.08
C PHE A 46 24.05 -3.28 5.64
N PHE A 47 25.27 -3.31 5.09
CA PHE A 47 25.54 -2.73 3.75
C PHE A 47 25.09 -3.59 2.58
N ALA A 48 25.15 -4.92 2.71
CA ALA A 48 24.78 -5.83 1.63
C ALA A 48 23.40 -6.47 1.82
N THR A 49 22.75 -6.26 2.98
CA THR A 49 21.30 -6.45 3.19
C THR A 49 20.78 -7.79 2.61
N LEU A 50 19.98 -7.74 1.53
CA LEU A 50 19.45 -8.93 0.85
C LEU A 50 20.54 -9.80 0.22
N PHE A 51 21.58 -9.21 -0.38
CA PHE A 51 22.69 -9.96 -0.98
C PHE A 51 23.45 -10.77 0.07
N TRP A 52 23.60 -10.24 1.29
CA TRP A 52 24.23 -10.99 2.39
C TRP A 52 23.40 -12.23 2.76
N LEU A 53 22.08 -12.08 2.87
CA LEU A 53 21.16 -13.20 3.13
C LEU A 53 21.20 -14.23 2.00
N GLY A 54 21.14 -13.79 0.74
CA GLY A 54 21.22 -14.64 -0.45
C GLY A 54 22.51 -15.43 -0.54
N TYR A 55 23.65 -14.76 -0.34
CA TYR A 55 24.98 -15.37 -0.33
C TYR A 55 25.12 -16.44 0.77
N ARG A 56 24.42 -16.28 1.89
CA ARG A 56 24.32 -17.25 3.01
C ARG A 56 23.19 -18.27 2.86
N LYS A 57 22.47 -18.27 1.73
CA LYS A 57 21.34 -19.16 1.42
C LYS A 57 20.13 -19.00 2.37
N MET A 58 19.97 -17.84 2.98
CA MET A 58 18.85 -17.48 3.85
C MET A 58 17.64 -16.96 3.03
N TYR A 59 17.20 -17.74 2.02
CA TYR A 59 16.21 -17.28 1.04
C TYR A 59 14.82 -17.01 1.65
N LYS A 60 14.46 -17.66 2.76
CA LYS A 60 13.21 -17.36 3.47
C LYS A 60 13.19 -15.91 3.95
N HIS A 61 14.30 -15.43 4.53
CA HIS A 61 14.40 -14.05 4.99
C HIS A 61 14.35 -13.07 3.81
N VAL A 62 14.98 -13.40 2.68
CA VAL A 62 14.88 -12.59 1.44
C VAL A 62 13.43 -12.43 1.01
N LEU A 63 12.69 -13.54 0.88
CA LEU A 63 11.29 -13.51 0.45
C LEU A 63 10.38 -12.74 1.42
N VAL A 64 10.59 -12.89 2.73
CA VAL A 64 9.81 -12.16 3.75
C VAL A 64 10.06 -10.65 3.64
N ILE A 65 11.30 -10.23 3.43
CA ILE A 65 11.62 -8.79 3.27
C ILE A 65 11.03 -8.25 1.96
N LEU A 66 11.13 -8.99 0.85
CA LEU A 66 10.53 -8.55 -0.42
C LEU A 66 9.00 -8.45 -0.33
N LEU A 67 8.35 -9.39 0.36
CA LEU A 67 6.91 -9.31 0.61
C LEU A 67 6.56 -8.11 1.50
N PHE A 68 7.36 -7.84 2.52
CA PHE A 68 7.18 -6.68 3.37
C PHE A 68 7.32 -5.37 2.58
N LEU A 69 8.28 -5.28 1.66
CA LEU A 69 8.43 -4.12 0.77
C LEU A 69 7.21 -3.95 -0.14
N LEU A 70 6.69 -5.02 -0.75
CA LEU A 70 5.45 -4.95 -1.55
C LEU A 70 4.26 -4.42 -0.75
N ILE A 71 4.10 -4.87 0.51
CA ILE A 71 3.03 -4.38 1.38
C ILE A 71 3.26 -2.89 1.71
N ALA A 72 4.52 -2.50 1.93
CA ALA A 72 4.86 -1.11 2.20
C ALA A 72 4.56 -0.20 0.99
N ASP A 73 4.80 -0.67 -0.25
CA ASP A 73 4.45 0.05 -1.48
C ASP A 73 2.94 0.31 -1.55
N VAL A 74 2.11 -0.68 -1.20
CA VAL A 74 0.64 -0.52 -1.14
C VAL A 74 0.22 0.48 -0.06
N VAL A 75 0.77 0.36 1.15
CA VAL A 75 0.46 1.30 2.25
C VAL A 75 0.91 2.71 1.92
N HIS A 76 2.06 2.86 1.28
CA HIS A 76 2.59 4.14 0.84
C HIS A 76 1.62 4.85 -0.10
N TYR A 77 1.11 4.13 -1.10
CA TYR A 77 0.10 4.63 -2.01
C TYR A 77 -1.16 5.11 -1.27
N LEU A 78 -1.69 4.29 -0.35
CA LEU A 78 -2.92 4.63 0.40
C LEU A 78 -2.79 5.86 1.30
N VAL A 79 -1.57 6.26 1.68
CA VAL A 79 -1.32 7.39 2.59
C VAL A 79 -0.91 8.66 1.84
N GLY A 80 -0.65 8.59 0.53
CA GLY A 80 -0.26 9.76 -0.28
C GLY A 80 1.07 10.40 0.15
N ALA A 81 1.96 9.64 0.78
CA ALA A 81 3.26 10.16 1.24
C ALA A 81 4.23 10.39 0.07
N SER A 82 5.28 11.18 0.27
CA SER A 82 6.34 11.34 -0.75
C SER A 82 7.15 10.04 -0.94
N THR A 83 7.19 9.50 -2.16
CA THR A 83 7.83 8.21 -2.53
C THR A 83 9.29 8.11 -2.11
N ALA A 84 10.11 9.08 -2.51
CA ALA A 84 11.56 8.99 -2.35
C ALA A 84 12.04 8.93 -0.88
N GLN A 85 11.39 9.66 0.03
CA GLN A 85 11.79 9.67 1.44
C GLN A 85 11.35 8.41 2.17
N PHE A 86 10.13 7.94 1.86
CA PHE A 86 9.57 6.72 2.44
C PHE A 86 10.45 5.50 2.13
N ASP A 87 10.83 5.34 0.86
CA ASP A 87 11.70 4.26 0.39
C ASP A 87 13.08 4.31 1.05
N LEU A 88 13.64 5.50 1.22
CA LEU A 88 14.92 5.65 1.88
C LEU A 88 14.86 5.19 3.35
N TYR A 89 13.85 5.65 4.09
CA TYR A 89 13.71 5.32 5.50
C TYR A 89 13.43 3.83 5.74
N ILE A 90 12.57 3.22 4.93
CA ILE A 90 12.27 1.79 5.08
C ILE A 90 13.51 0.93 4.77
N ASN A 91 14.27 1.28 3.73
CA ASN A 91 15.49 0.55 3.37
C ASN A 91 16.59 0.69 4.43
N ILE A 92 16.80 1.90 4.98
CA ILE A 92 17.74 2.13 6.08
C ILE A 92 17.28 1.37 7.33
N GLY A 93 15.98 1.36 7.62
CA GLY A 93 15.39 0.59 8.73
C GLY A 93 15.68 -0.91 8.61
N ILE A 94 15.40 -1.50 7.45
CA ILE A 94 15.68 -2.92 7.16
C ILE A 94 17.18 -3.21 7.29
N ALA A 95 18.04 -2.35 6.72
CA ALA A 95 19.49 -2.47 6.84
C ALA A 95 19.95 -2.44 8.30
N ALA A 96 19.43 -1.52 9.12
CA ALA A 96 19.75 -1.41 10.54
C ALA A 96 19.29 -2.66 11.33
N VAL A 97 18.07 -3.14 11.09
CA VAL A 97 17.54 -4.38 11.68
C VAL A 97 18.47 -5.55 11.37
N LEU A 98 18.85 -5.73 10.10
CA LEU A 98 19.79 -6.79 9.70
C LEU A 98 21.20 -6.58 10.25
N GLY A 99 21.65 -5.33 10.38
CA GLY A 99 22.90 -4.97 11.04
C GLY A 99 22.92 -5.39 12.51
N ILE A 100 21.83 -5.20 13.25
CA ILE A 100 21.74 -5.49 14.68
C ILE A 100 21.51 -6.98 14.96
N TRP A 101 20.62 -7.63 14.20
CA TRP A 101 20.17 -9.00 14.46
C TRP A 101 20.72 -10.04 13.48
N GLY A 102 21.40 -9.64 12.41
CA GLY A 102 21.83 -10.55 11.35
C GLY A 102 22.74 -11.69 11.85
N ASN A 103 23.66 -11.42 12.78
CA ASN A 103 24.50 -12.47 13.36
C ASN A 103 23.68 -13.51 14.14
N PHE A 104 22.67 -13.06 14.89
CA PHE A 104 21.80 -13.93 15.67
C PHE A 104 20.91 -14.79 14.76
N GLU A 105 20.30 -14.18 13.75
CA GLU A 105 19.48 -14.89 12.77
C GLU A 105 20.30 -15.91 11.96
N TYR A 106 21.57 -15.59 11.62
CA TYR A 106 22.46 -16.55 10.98
C TYR A 106 22.85 -17.72 11.90
N LYS A 107 23.08 -17.49 13.20
CA LYS A 107 23.31 -18.56 14.19
C LYS A 107 22.13 -19.52 14.23
N LYS A 108 20.91 -18.96 14.35
CA LYS A 108 19.66 -19.72 14.41
C LYS A 108 19.44 -20.52 13.12
N PHE A 109 19.73 -19.91 11.96
CA PHE A 109 19.68 -20.58 10.67
C PHE A 109 20.68 -21.74 10.60
N ALA A 110 21.95 -21.51 10.95
CA ALA A 110 22.99 -22.54 10.94
C ALA A 110 22.61 -23.73 11.82
N GLN A 111 22.22 -23.48 13.08
CA GLN A 111 21.79 -24.53 13.99
C GLN A 111 20.59 -25.31 13.45
N LYS A 112 19.59 -24.62 12.88
CA LYS A 112 18.42 -25.27 12.30
C LYS A 112 18.79 -26.18 11.12
N GLU A 113 19.75 -25.78 10.29
CA GLU A 113 20.20 -26.58 9.15
C GLU A 113 21.08 -27.76 9.60
N ILE A 114 21.96 -27.58 10.58
CA ILE A 114 22.76 -28.66 11.19
C ILE A 114 21.82 -29.71 11.81
N ASN A 115 20.87 -29.29 12.65
CA ASN A 115 19.90 -30.19 13.29
C ASN A 115 19.03 -30.97 12.28
N LYS A 116 18.86 -30.47 11.04
CA LYS A 116 18.16 -31.21 9.97
C LYS A 116 19.05 -32.27 9.34
N LEU A 117 20.36 -32.00 9.24
CA LEU A 117 21.34 -32.91 8.65
C LEU A 117 21.70 -34.04 9.63
N GLU A 118 21.85 -33.73 10.92
CA GLU A 118 22.10 -34.72 11.99
C GLU A 118 21.01 -35.81 12.05
N LYS A 119 19.78 -35.47 11.69
CA LYS A 119 18.67 -36.44 11.62
C LYS A 119 18.79 -37.45 10.47
N ARG A 120 19.72 -37.25 9.55
CA ARG A 120 19.81 -38.00 8.28
C ARG A 120 21.19 -38.59 8.01
N PHE A 121 22.24 -38.02 8.60
CA PHE A 121 23.64 -38.36 8.35
C PHE A 121 24.39 -38.39 9.67
N SER A 122 25.49 -39.14 9.72
CA SER A 122 26.38 -39.23 10.88
C SER A 122 27.85 -39.31 10.44
N GLY A 123 28.77 -39.10 11.38
CA GLY A 123 30.21 -39.18 11.15
C GLY A 123 30.73 -38.23 10.06
N ASP A 124 31.67 -38.69 9.25
CA ASP A 124 32.31 -37.89 8.20
C ASP A 124 31.33 -37.39 7.13
N GLU A 125 30.30 -38.16 6.81
CA GLU A 125 29.29 -37.74 5.83
C GLU A 125 28.50 -36.52 6.34
N LEU A 126 28.14 -36.50 7.63
CA LEU A 126 27.48 -35.34 8.23
C LEU A 126 28.36 -34.09 8.12
N LEU A 127 29.65 -34.22 8.46
CA LEU A 127 30.61 -33.12 8.42
C LEU A 127 30.72 -32.52 7.00
N GLU A 128 30.82 -33.38 5.97
CA GLU A 128 30.89 -32.94 4.58
C GLU A 128 29.61 -32.18 4.15
N LYS A 129 28.42 -32.71 4.48
CA LYS A 129 27.14 -32.07 4.14
C LYS A 129 26.96 -30.74 4.86
N VAL A 130 27.36 -30.65 6.12
CA VAL A 130 27.32 -29.42 6.93
C VAL A 130 28.21 -28.35 6.31
N ARG A 131 29.45 -28.68 5.96
CA ARG A 131 30.38 -27.76 5.29
C ARG A 131 29.79 -27.23 3.97
N LYS A 132 29.32 -28.13 3.11
CA LYS A 132 28.73 -27.78 1.81
C LYS A 132 27.46 -26.93 1.94
N ARG A 133 26.68 -27.12 3.02
CA ARG A 133 25.47 -26.32 3.27
C ARG A 133 25.83 -24.90 3.69
N GLY A 134 26.77 -24.75 4.62
CA GLY A 134 27.20 -23.46 5.15
C GLY A 134 28.13 -22.65 4.24
N ASP A 135 28.74 -23.31 3.25
CA ASP A 135 29.51 -22.66 2.18
C ASP A 135 28.72 -21.55 1.52
N SER A 136 29.43 -20.47 1.22
CA SER A 136 28.82 -19.30 0.62
C SER A 136 28.50 -19.53 -0.86
N SER A 137 27.42 -18.92 -1.35
CA SER A 137 26.84 -19.27 -2.65
C SER A 137 26.75 -18.08 -3.58
N TRP A 138 27.63 -18.02 -4.59
CA TRP A 138 27.47 -17.09 -5.71
C TRP A 138 26.18 -17.32 -6.49
N LYS A 139 25.70 -18.57 -6.60
CA LYS A 139 24.38 -18.86 -7.15
C LYS A 139 23.26 -18.20 -6.32
N GLY A 140 23.44 -18.15 -5.00
CA GLY A 140 22.50 -17.49 -4.10
C GLY A 140 22.48 -15.98 -4.27
N PHE A 141 23.65 -15.37 -4.49
CA PHE A 141 23.75 -13.95 -4.87
C PHE A 141 22.96 -13.64 -6.14
N TRP A 142 23.19 -14.40 -7.22
CA TRP A 142 22.49 -14.18 -8.50
C TRP A 142 20.99 -14.45 -8.41
N LEU A 143 20.58 -15.46 -7.64
CA LEU A 143 19.16 -15.70 -7.39
C LEU A 143 18.52 -14.53 -6.64
N THR A 144 19.19 -13.98 -5.63
CA THR A 144 18.70 -12.79 -4.92
C THR A 144 18.62 -11.58 -5.85
N LEU A 145 19.60 -11.39 -6.73
CA LEU A 145 19.54 -10.32 -7.72
C LEU A 145 18.32 -10.47 -8.64
N LEU A 146 18.05 -11.69 -9.13
CA LEU A 146 16.86 -11.98 -9.93
C LEU A 146 15.57 -11.66 -9.17
N LEU A 147 15.48 -12.03 -7.89
CA LEU A 147 14.32 -11.72 -7.06
C LEU A 147 14.12 -10.22 -6.85
N ILE A 148 15.20 -9.46 -6.70
CA ILE A 148 15.14 -7.99 -6.60
C ILE A 148 14.63 -7.38 -7.90
N PHE A 149 15.10 -7.84 -9.06
CA PHE A 149 14.56 -7.39 -10.35
C PHE A 149 13.09 -7.77 -10.54
N GLY A 150 12.69 -8.96 -10.08
CA GLY A 150 11.29 -9.37 -10.08
C GLY A 150 10.42 -8.45 -9.23
N TYR A 151 10.87 -8.11 -8.02
CA TYR A 151 10.21 -7.13 -7.16
C TYR A 151 10.11 -5.76 -7.84
N ALA A 152 11.23 -5.22 -8.35
CA ALA A 152 11.24 -3.92 -9.03
C ALA A 152 10.28 -3.88 -10.24
N GLY A 153 10.23 -4.96 -11.02
CA GLY A 153 9.28 -5.07 -12.14
C GLY A 153 7.82 -5.08 -11.67
N ILE A 154 7.51 -5.77 -10.58
CA ILE A 154 6.16 -5.76 -9.98
C ILE A 154 5.81 -4.36 -9.48
N SER A 155 6.71 -3.69 -8.75
CA SER A 155 6.47 -2.34 -8.22
C SER A 155 6.24 -1.32 -9.35
N VAL A 156 7.02 -1.37 -10.44
CA VAL A 156 6.82 -0.49 -11.60
C VAL A 156 5.46 -0.74 -12.28
N VAL A 157 5.07 -2.01 -12.45
CA VAL A 157 3.76 -2.35 -13.02
C VAL A 157 2.64 -1.87 -12.10
N PHE A 158 2.78 -2.07 -10.79
CA PHE A 158 1.81 -1.60 -9.80
C PHE A 158 1.63 -0.08 -9.88
N GLU A 159 2.72 0.68 -9.87
CA GLU A 159 2.70 2.14 -10.01
C GLU A 159 2.05 2.59 -11.33
N SER A 160 2.38 1.92 -12.44
CA SER A 160 1.79 2.22 -13.75
C SER A 160 0.28 1.97 -13.78
N VAL A 161 -0.17 0.86 -13.19
CA VAL A 161 -1.60 0.52 -13.10
C VAL A 161 -2.33 1.54 -12.24
N VAL A 162 -1.76 1.86 -11.08
CA VAL A 162 -2.28 2.88 -10.17
C VAL A 162 -2.43 4.23 -10.87
N HIS A 163 -1.37 4.70 -11.54
CA HIS A 163 -1.38 5.96 -12.28
C HIS A 163 -2.43 5.97 -13.40
N SER A 164 -2.64 4.84 -14.07
CA SER A 164 -3.66 4.76 -15.11
C SER A 164 -5.09 4.91 -14.57
N PHE A 165 -5.36 4.51 -13.32
CA PHE A 165 -6.66 4.77 -12.71
C PHE A 165 -6.84 6.25 -12.36
N THR A 166 -5.80 6.90 -11.83
CA THR A 166 -5.85 8.33 -11.49
C THR A 166 -5.87 9.24 -12.73
N GLU A 167 -5.19 8.87 -13.81
CA GLU A 167 -5.23 9.65 -15.07
C GLU A 167 -6.54 9.49 -15.84
N VAL A 168 -7.23 8.36 -15.70
CA VAL A 168 -8.55 8.18 -16.33
C VAL A 168 -9.57 9.15 -15.71
N GLU A 169 -9.48 9.41 -14.41
CA GLU A 169 -10.24 10.49 -13.78
C GLU A 169 -9.80 11.85 -14.36
N SER A 170 -8.50 12.17 -14.39
CA SER A 170 -8.04 13.52 -14.78
C SER A 170 -8.21 13.91 -16.26
N ASN A 171 -8.45 12.96 -17.17
CA ASN A 171 -8.57 13.21 -18.62
C ASN A 171 -10.02 13.30 -19.11
N ALA A 172 -11.00 13.35 -18.20
CA ALA A 172 -12.37 13.68 -18.57
C ALA A 172 -12.37 15.03 -19.31
N GLU A 173 -12.95 15.08 -20.52
CA GLU A 173 -13.24 16.37 -21.14
C GLU A 173 -14.23 17.09 -20.23
N LEU A 174 -13.84 18.25 -19.70
CA LEU A 174 -14.66 19.03 -18.77
C LEU A 174 -15.43 20.14 -19.50
N THR A 175 -16.63 20.42 -19.01
CA THR A 175 -17.42 21.60 -19.37
C THR A 175 -17.72 22.41 -18.12
N THR A 176 -17.95 23.70 -18.28
CA THR A 176 -18.28 24.60 -17.17
C THR A 176 -19.78 24.80 -17.07
N TYR A 177 -20.33 24.60 -15.88
CA TYR A 177 -21.62 25.15 -15.45
C TYR A 177 -21.40 26.56 -14.92
N THR A 178 -22.28 27.50 -15.28
CA THR A 178 -22.32 28.85 -14.73
C THR A 178 -23.75 29.20 -14.37
N ASP A 179 -23.96 29.67 -13.16
CA ASP A 179 -25.21 30.27 -12.71
C ASP A 179 -25.01 31.78 -12.53
N GLU A 180 -25.66 32.58 -13.38
CA GLU A 180 -25.51 34.04 -13.37
C GLU A 180 -26.22 34.71 -12.18
N ASP A 181 -27.26 34.08 -11.63
CA ASP A 181 -28.07 34.66 -10.54
C ASP A 181 -27.29 34.62 -9.22
N TYR A 182 -26.53 33.54 -8.99
CA TYR A 182 -25.68 33.36 -7.81
C TYR A 182 -24.20 33.62 -8.07
N GLY A 183 -23.80 33.89 -9.31
CA GLY A 183 -22.40 34.18 -9.68
C GLY A 183 -21.47 33.01 -9.36
N ILE A 184 -21.92 31.78 -9.60
CA ILE A 184 -21.13 30.57 -9.33
C ILE A 184 -20.76 29.89 -10.65
N SER A 185 -19.58 29.28 -10.68
CA SER A 185 -19.22 28.34 -11.74
C SER A 185 -18.38 27.17 -11.22
N PHE A 186 -18.50 26.04 -11.92
CA PHE A 186 -17.70 24.85 -11.67
C PHE A 186 -17.67 23.99 -12.93
N ASP A 187 -16.71 23.08 -12.98
CA ASP A 187 -16.45 22.20 -14.10
C ASP A 187 -16.91 20.78 -13.75
N TYR A 188 -17.49 20.09 -14.73
CA TYR A 188 -17.92 18.69 -14.61
C TYR A 188 -17.70 17.95 -15.94
N PRO A 189 -17.64 16.62 -15.95
CA PRO A 189 -17.41 15.84 -17.17
C PRO A 189 -18.49 16.09 -18.25
N VAL A 190 -18.05 16.38 -19.48
CA VAL A 190 -18.92 16.62 -20.67
C VAL A 190 -19.92 15.49 -20.90
N ILE A 191 -19.53 14.26 -20.56
CA ILE A 191 -20.38 13.07 -20.68
C ILE A 191 -21.67 13.14 -19.86
N TRP A 192 -21.75 14.03 -18.86
CA TRP A 192 -22.96 14.23 -18.06
C TRP A 192 -24.02 15.07 -18.78
N ASN A 193 -23.65 15.85 -19.80
CA ASN A 193 -24.56 16.84 -20.44
C ASN A 193 -25.87 16.24 -20.97
N ASP A 194 -25.82 15.00 -21.46
CA ASP A 194 -27.00 14.34 -22.03
C ASP A 194 -27.89 13.67 -20.97
N SER A 195 -27.40 13.57 -19.73
CA SER A 195 -27.99 12.80 -18.64
C SER A 195 -28.25 13.62 -17.38
N VAL A 196 -27.88 14.90 -17.34
CA VAL A 196 -28.11 15.78 -16.18
C VAL A 196 -29.32 16.67 -16.42
N GLU A 197 -30.24 16.65 -15.47
CA GLU A 197 -31.33 17.61 -15.34
C GLU A 197 -31.09 18.48 -14.11
N ILE A 198 -31.22 19.79 -14.28
CA ILE A 198 -30.97 20.79 -13.24
C ILE A 198 -32.31 21.38 -12.80
N SER A 199 -32.55 21.38 -11.50
CA SER A 199 -33.73 21.98 -10.88
C SER A 199 -33.32 22.99 -9.81
N TYR A 200 -34.18 23.98 -9.58
CA TYR A 200 -34.02 24.98 -8.54
C TYR A 200 -35.08 24.78 -7.45
N GLY A 201 -34.71 25.00 -6.20
CA GLY A 201 -35.59 24.73 -5.07
C GLY A 201 -35.10 25.32 -3.76
N THR A 202 -35.74 24.91 -2.68
CA THR A 202 -35.35 25.32 -1.33
C THR A 202 -35.27 24.07 -0.48
N TRP A 203 -34.15 23.86 0.19
CA TRP A 203 -33.97 22.73 1.09
C TRP A 203 -34.54 23.05 2.47
N GLU A 204 -34.87 22.01 3.24
CA GLU A 204 -35.42 22.20 4.59
C GLU A 204 -34.35 22.82 5.50
N ASN A 205 -34.69 23.98 6.12
CA ASN A 205 -33.90 24.80 7.07
C ASN A 205 -33.03 25.92 6.45
N ASP A 206 -33.65 27.06 6.17
CA ASP A 206 -33.00 28.37 6.03
C ASP A 206 -32.01 28.55 4.84
N SER A 207 -31.91 27.59 3.91
CA SER A 207 -31.25 27.82 2.63
C SER A 207 -32.01 28.87 1.81
N GLU A 208 -31.30 29.77 1.16
CA GLU A 208 -31.87 30.72 0.22
C GLU A 208 -32.34 30.02 -1.06
N GLU A 209 -31.52 29.11 -1.59
CA GLU A 209 -31.77 28.37 -2.83
C GLU A 209 -30.94 27.09 -2.84
N THR A 210 -31.44 26.09 -3.56
CA THR A 210 -30.71 24.90 -3.95
C THR A 210 -30.71 24.71 -5.44
N ILE A 211 -29.56 24.30 -5.98
CA ILE A 211 -29.40 23.92 -7.37
C ILE A 211 -29.16 22.42 -7.39
N ASP A 212 -30.21 21.68 -7.72
CA ASP A 212 -30.26 20.22 -7.64
C ASP A 212 -29.92 19.59 -8.99
N PHE A 213 -28.99 18.63 -8.98
CA PHE A 213 -28.51 17.91 -10.15
C PHE A 213 -29.03 16.47 -10.12
N TYR A 214 -29.89 16.14 -11.07
CA TYR A 214 -30.50 14.81 -11.24
C TYR A 214 -29.90 14.10 -12.44
N TYR A 215 -29.65 12.80 -12.30
CA TYR A 215 -29.44 11.89 -13.40
C TYR A 215 -30.79 11.53 -14.02
N LEU A 216 -30.90 11.68 -15.33
CA LEU A 216 -32.03 11.27 -16.14
C LEU A 216 -31.55 10.28 -17.20
N ASN A 217 -32.14 9.09 -17.23
CA ASN A 217 -31.77 8.09 -18.22
C ASN A 217 -32.29 8.43 -19.64
N HIS A 218 -31.78 7.73 -20.66
CA HIS A 218 -32.11 7.99 -22.07
C HIS A 218 -33.62 7.87 -22.39
N SER A 219 -34.37 7.02 -21.67
CA SER A 219 -35.82 6.90 -21.85
C SER A 219 -36.61 7.97 -21.10
N LYS A 220 -35.95 8.74 -20.23
CA LYS A 220 -36.54 9.72 -19.30
C LYS A 220 -37.56 9.10 -18.33
N GLU A 221 -37.37 7.82 -18.03
CA GLU A 221 -38.22 7.09 -17.11
C GLU A 221 -37.57 6.97 -15.74
N ILE A 222 -36.24 7.04 -15.66
CA ILE A 222 -35.50 6.97 -14.40
C ILE A 222 -34.88 8.33 -14.11
N GLU A 223 -35.24 8.89 -12.95
CA GLU A 223 -34.73 10.15 -12.43
C GLU A 223 -34.13 9.93 -11.03
N GLN A 224 -32.81 10.13 -10.89
CA GLN A 224 -32.09 9.92 -9.65
C GLN A 224 -31.36 11.20 -9.22
N TYR A 225 -31.62 11.69 -8.01
CA TYR A 225 -30.85 12.76 -7.40
C TYR A 225 -29.37 12.37 -7.28
N VAL A 226 -28.44 13.25 -7.66
CA VAL A 226 -26.98 13.01 -7.59
C VAL A 226 -26.35 13.88 -6.51
N PHE A 227 -26.50 15.20 -6.63
CA PHE A 227 -26.01 16.19 -5.67
C PHE A 227 -26.77 17.51 -5.78
N SER A 228 -26.58 18.40 -4.81
CA SER A 228 -27.10 19.76 -4.80
C SER A 228 -26.03 20.75 -4.36
N ILE A 229 -26.06 21.94 -4.95
CA ILE A 229 -25.37 23.12 -4.41
C ILE A 229 -26.37 23.86 -3.54
N ILE A 230 -26.09 23.95 -2.24
CA ILE A 230 -26.93 24.66 -1.28
C ILE A 230 -26.32 26.03 -1.00
N ILE A 231 -27.17 27.04 -1.07
CA ILE A 231 -26.79 28.43 -0.88
C ILE A 231 -27.50 28.96 0.36
N TYR A 232 -26.72 29.35 1.36
CA TYR A 232 -27.22 29.96 2.59
C TYR A 232 -27.07 31.48 2.54
N ASP A 233 -28.08 32.23 2.99
CA ASP A 233 -28.04 33.70 3.12
C ASP A 233 -27.31 34.16 4.40
N GLU A 234 -26.34 33.37 4.87
CA GLU A 234 -25.43 33.72 5.95
C GLU A 234 -24.07 33.04 5.81
N VAL A 235 -23.07 33.59 6.51
CA VAL A 235 -21.74 32.97 6.63
C VAL A 235 -21.75 32.00 7.81
N LEU A 236 -21.74 30.70 7.52
CA LEU A 236 -21.77 29.64 8.53
C LEU A 236 -20.41 29.49 9.22
N GLU A 237 -20.43 29.28 10.55
CA GLU A 237 -19.21 29.09 11.35
C GLU A 237 -18.61 27.69 11.19
N GLU A 238 -17.30 27.54 11.45
CA GLU A 238 -16.59 26.25 11.33
C GLU A 238 -17.24 25.10 12.11
N SER A 239 -17.92 25.42 13.23
CA SER A 239 -18.60 24.44 14.08
C SER A 239 -19.80 23.77 13.42
N TYR A 240 -20.37 24.36 12.36
CA TYR A 240 -21.46 23.78 11.58
C TYR A 240 -21.00 22.51 10.85
N TRP A 241 -19.77 22.50 10.34
CA TRP A 241 -19.24 21.41 9.52
C TRP A 241 -18.89 20.15 10.32
N GLU A 242 -18.75 20.24 11.64
CA GLU A 242 -18.37 19.09 12.47
C GLU A 242 -19.43 17.98 12.49
N ASN A 243 -20.69 18.29 12.17
CA ASN A 243 -21.82 17.35 12.18
C ASN A 243 -22.70 17.42 10.91
N SER A 244 -22.23 18.05 9.84
CA SER A 244 -22.98 18.13 8.58
C SER A 244 -22.54 17.03 7.61
N ASP A 245 -23.49 16.50 6.84
CA ASP A 245 -23.23 15.61 5.70
C ASP A 245 -22.88 16.41 4.43
N GLU A 246 -22.78 17.74 4.52
CA GLU A 246 -22.43 18.65 3.44
C GLU A 246 -20.92 18.90 3.35
N ILE A 247 -20.45 19.12 2.12
CA ILE A 247 -19.09 19.54 1.80
C ILE A 247 -19.08 21.06 1.67
N TYR A 248 -18.30 21.75 2.51
CA TYR A 248 -18.06 23.17 2.37
C TYR A 248 -17.30 23.46 1.07
N LEU A 249 -17.82 24.37 0.23
CA LEU A 249 -17.16 24.81 -1.01
C LEU A 249 -16.43 26.13 -0.77
N THR A 250 -17.18 27.19 -0.47
CA THR A 250 -16.64 28.54 -0.27
C THR A 250 -17.69 29.46 0.39
N ASN A 251 -17.31 30.70 0.70
CA ASN A 251 -18.21 31.76 1.12
C ASN A 251 -17.84 33.10 0.49
N ASP A 252 -18.83 33.99 0.43
CA ASP A 252 -18.60 35.42 0.17
C ASP A 252 -18.89 36.24 1.43
N SER A 253 -19.03 37.56 1.30
CA SER A 253 -19.29 38.45 2.44
C SER A 253 -20.58 38.15 3.20
N ASN A 254 -21.57 37.52 2.55
CA ASN A 254 -22.91 37.31 3.07
C ASN A 254 -23.41 35.86 2.93
N LYS A 255 -22.87 35.06 2.00
CA LYS A 255 -23.40 33.73 1.67
C LYS A 255 -22.40 32.61 1.86
N THR A 256 -22.92 31.42 2.15
CA THR A 256 -22.15 30.17 2.21
C THR A 256 -22.64 29.21 1.13
N TYR A 257 -21.70 28.59 0.42
CA TYR A 257 -21.98 27.62 -0.63
C TYR A 257 -21.49 26.25 -0.19
N THR A 258 -22.36 25.25 -0.26
CA THR A 258 -22.05 23.87 0.14
C THR A 258 -22.53 22.89 -0.92
N LEU A 259 -22.01 21.67 -0.87
CA LEU A 259 -22.44 20.57 -1.72
C LEU A 259 -23.01 19.44 -0.85
N ALA A 260 -24.23 19.00 -1.15
CA ALA A 260 -24.85 17.82 -0.55
C ALA A 260 -24.94 16.69 -1.58
N ILE A 261 -24.55 15.47 -1.20
CA ILE A 261 -24.62 14.29 -2.06
C ILE A 261 -25.93 13.54 -1.79
N ALA A 262 -26.45 12.84 -2.80
CA ALA A 262 -27.61 11.96 -2.66
C ALA A 262 -27.44 10.91 -1.54
N GLY A 263 -28.43 10.88 -0.64
CA GLY A 263 -28.44 9.94 0.49
C GLY A 263 -28.98 8.55 0.14
N GLU A 264 -30.12 8.45 -0.53
CA GLU A 264 -30.75 7.17 -0.89
C GLU A 264 -31.11 7.13 -2.39
N ALA A 265 -30.94 5.94 -2.98
CA ALA A 265 -31.35 5.67 -4.35
C ALA A 265 -32.88 5.52 -4.44
N ASN A 266 -33.47 5.94 -5.55
CA ASN A 266 -34.89 5.79 -5.80
C ASN A 266 -35.29 4.30 -5.96
N GLU A 267 -36.58 3.99 -5.93
CA GLU A 267 -37.06 2.60 -6.04
C GLU A 267 -36.64 1.90 -7.34
N GLU A 268 -36.55 2.66 -8.45
CA GLU A 268 -36.21 2.15 -9.78
C GLU A 268 -34.75 1.74 -9.88
N MET A 269 -33.85 2.40 -9.14
CA MET A 269 -32.42 2.07 -9.04
C MET A 269 -32.16 0.76 -8.28
N HIS A 270 -33.18 0.17 -7.65
CA HIS A 270 -33.09 -1.16 -7.04
C HIS A 270 -33.46 -2.30 -8.00
N ASP A 271 -33.98 -2.01 -9.20
CA ASP A 271 -34.26 -3.05 -10.20
C ASP A 271 -32.94 -3.57 -10.81
N PRO A 272 -32.66 -4.89 -10.77
CA PRO A 272 -31.47 -5.47 -11.40
C PRO A 272 -31.34 -5.21 -12.90
N LEU A 273 -32.43 -4.82 -13.59
CA LEU A 273 -32.42 -4.43 -14.99
C LEU A 273 -31.79 -3.05 -15.23
N ASN A 274 -31.70 -2.21 -14.20
CA ASN A 274 -31.19 -0.84 -14.27
C ASN A 274 -29.74 -0.72 -13.76
N GLN A 275 -28.99 -1.84 -13.74
CA GLN A 275 -27.61 -1.85 -13.23
C GLN A 275 -26.69 -0.88 -13.99
N GLU A 276 -26.92 -0.66 -15.29
CA GLU A 276 -26.17 0.30 -16.09
C GLU A 276 -26.37 1.75 -15.57
N ASP A 277 -27.61 2.13 -15.26
CA ASP A 277 -27.93 3.43 -14.67
C ASP A 277 -27.30 3.59 -13.27
N VAL A 278 -27.32 2.53 -12.46
CA VAL A 278 -26.65 2.50 -11.14
C VAL A 278 -25.15 2.73 -11.27
N ASP A 279 -24.51 2.10 -12.25
CA ASP A 279 -23.08 2.26 -12.49
C ASP A 279 -22.74 3.70 -12.96
N ILE A 280 -23.61 4.30 -13.80
CA ILE A 280 -23.46 5.69 -14.24
C ILE A 280 -23.56 6.66 -13.06
N VAL A 281 -24.64 6.59 -12.26
CA VAL A 281 -24.81 7.47 -11.10
C VAL A 281 -23.67 7.28 -10.09
N SER A 282 -23.23 6.04 -9.87
CA SER A 282 -22.10 5.76 -9.00
C SER A 282 -20.79 6.40 -9.50
N ASN A 283 -20.57 6.45 -10.81
CA ASN A 283 -19.43 7.15 -11.38
C ASN A 283 -19.59 8.67 -11.26
N MET A 284 -20.78 9.21 -11.49
CA MET A 284 -21.05 10.64 -11.30
C MET A 284 -20.72 11.09 -9.87
N ILE A 285 -21.11 10.29 -8.86
CA ILE A 285 -20.80 10.57 -7.45
C ILE A 285 -19.28 10.55 -7.18
N ARG A 286 -18.53 9.64 -7.79
CA ARG A 286 -17.05 9.59 -7.64
C ARG A 286 -16.35 10.78 -8.28
N GLU A 287 -16.89 11.24 -9.40
CA GLU A 287 -16.38 12.35 -10.21
C GLU A 287 -16.81 13.74 -9.65
N LEU A 288 -17.54 13.80 -8.53
CA LEU A 288 -17.89 15.06 -7.85
C LEU A 288 -16.67 15.86 -7.39
N GLU A 289 -15.48 15.25 -7.30
CA GLU A 289 -14.26 16.00 -7.02
C GLU A 289 -14.00 17.11 -8.06
N PHE A 290 -14.37 16.89 -9.34
CA PHE A 290 -14.22 17.93 -10.37
C PHE A 290 -15.06 19.15 -10.04
N VAL A 291 -16.29 18.95 -9.56
CA VAL A 291 -17.19 20.02 -9.15
C VAL A 291 -16.60 20.78 -7.95
N VAL A 292 -16.15 20.06 -6.94
CA VAL A 292 -15.59 20.65 -5.71
C VAL A 292 -14.30 21.43 -5.99
N ASP A 293 -13.35 20.83 -6.72
CA ASP A 293 -12.02 21.40 -6.94
C ASP A 293 -12.03 22.61 -7.89
N SER A 294 -13.03 22.70 -8.77
CA SER A 294 -13.15 23.77 -9.76
C SER A 294 -14.16 24.86 -9.38
N PHE A 295 -14.86 24.69 -8.24
CA PHE A 295 -15.87 25.63 -7.77
C PHE A 295 -15.27 27.02 -7.53
N ARG A 296 -15.92 28.04 -8.07
CA ARG A 296 -15.48 29.43 -7.98
C ARG A 296 -16.66 30.39 -8.04
N LEU A 297 -16.47 31.55 -7.41
CA LEU A 297 -17.36 32.70 -7.49
C LEU A 297 -16.87 33.62 -8.62
N GLU A 298 -17.79 34.15 -9.43
CA GLU A 298 -17.52 35.08 -10.55
C GLU A 298 -17.57 36.56 -10.17
#